data_AF-A0A377Z2J0-F1
#
_entry.id   AF-A0A377Z2J0-F1
#
_cell.length_a   1.000
_cell.length_b   1.000
_cell.length_c   1.000
_cell.angle_alpha   90.00
_cell.angle_beta   90.00
_cell.angle_gamma   90.00
#
_symmetry.space_group_name_H-M   'P 1'
#
loop_
_entity.id
_entity.type
_entity.pdbx_description
1 polymer ?
#
loop_
_entity_poly.entity_id
_entity_poly.type
_entity_poly.pdbx_seq_one_letter_code
_entity_poly.pdbx_strand_id
1 'polypeptide(L)'
;MVGIGVDLNLELARDAGLTVDRGIVVNAQGRSNDPAIFAAGDVAQHHQYGLCIQSWAFAQNQAIATAKAMLDPQASGYDEAPWLWSDQYDRNIQILGIPQAGSRTIVRDEPQGAIYFSLNADGRLTQLVAFNNARIVKLAKRWMAAGRDLSNVPLADPTFSLMSLR
;
A
#
# COMPACT_ATOMS: atom_id res chain seq x y z
N MET A 1 -17.51 -4.30 23.44
CA MET A 1 -17.16 -4.38 22.01
C MET A 1 -15.84 -5.12 21.91
N VAL A 2 -15.68 -6.07 20.98
CA VAL A 2 -14.44 -6.83 20.78
C VAL A 2 -14.02 -6.66 19.33
N GLY A 3 -12.77 -6.26 19.10
CA GLY A 3 -12.16 -6.15 17.77
C GLY A 3 -10.75 -6.73 17.84
N ILE A 4 -10.58 -7.97 17.40
CA ILE A 4 -9.33 -8.74 17.51
C ILE A 4 -8.79 -9.21 16.15
N GLY A 5 -9.24 -8.55 15.08
CA GLY A 5 -8.92 -8.93 13.70
C GLY A 5 -10.15 -9.37 12.91
N VAL A 6 -9.90 -9.85 11.70
CA VAL A 6 -10.91 -10.33 10.74
C VAL A 6 -10.43 -11.65 10.18
N ASP A 7 -11.32 -12.65 10.15
CA ASP A 7 -11.12 -13.88 9.41
C ASP A 7 -11.55 -13.69 7.95
N LEU A 8 -10.70 -14.14 7.02
CA LEU A 8 -11.00 -14.07 5.58
C LEU A 8 -11.86 -15.25 5.16
N ASN A 9 -12.93 -14.96 4.39
CA ASN A 9 -13.79 -15.98 3.79
C ASN A 9 -13.08 -16.64 2.61
N LEU A 10 -12.39 -17.75 2.86
CA LEU A 10 -11.53 -18.44 1.88
C LEU A 10 -12.05 -19.85 1.52
N GLU A 11 -13.16 -20.27 2.12
CA GLU A 11 -13.74 -21.61 2.00
C GLU A 11 -14.03 -21.95 0.54
N LEU A 12 -14.73 -21.06 -0.17
CA LEU A 12 -15.07 -21.26 -1.58
C LEU A 12 -13.84 -21.43 -2.47
N ALA A 13 -12.78 -20.67 -2.20
CA ALA A 13 -11.53 -20.75 -2.96
C ALA A 13 -10.82 -22.09 -2.72
N ARG A 14 -10.79 -22.55 -1.45
CA ARG A 14 -10.22 -23.86 -1.10
C ARG A 14 -11.01 -25.00 -1.75
N ASP A 15 -12.33 -24.97 -1.64
CA ASP A 15 -13.22 -25.99 -2.20
C ASP A 15 -13.14 -26.05 -3.73
N ALA A 16 -12.88 -24.91 -4.39
CA ALA A 16 -12.65 -24.81 -5.83
C ALA A 16 -11.22 -25.22 -6.25
N GLY A 17 -10.33 -25.58 -5.32
CA GLY A 17 -8.95 -25.97 -5.63
C GLY A 17 -8.03 -24.81 -6.00
N LEU A 18 -8.37 -23.57 -5.59
CA LEU A 18 -7.50 -22.42 -5.77
C LEU A 18 -6.34 -22.44 -4.76
N THR A 19 -5.21 -21.88 -5.15
CA THR A 19 -4.08 -21.67 -4.24
C THR A 19 -4.46 -20.65 -3.17
N VAL A 20 -4.41 -21.06 -1.91
CA VAL A 20 -4.68 -20.22 -0.74
C VAL A 20 -3.49 -20.26 0.22
N ASP A 21 -3.08 -19.09 0.72
CA ASP A 21 -2.06 -18.91 1.76
C ASP A 21 -2.61 -17.96 2.84
N ARG A 22 -2.11 -16.72 2.94
CA ARG A 22 -2.68 -15.67 3.80
C ARG A 22 -3.96 -15.08 3.22
N GLY A 23 -4.25 -15.35 1.96
CA GLY A 23 -5.50 -15.12 1.24
C GLY A 23 -5.53 -15.95 -0.04
N ILE A 24 -6.47 -15.64 -0.94
CA ILE A 24 -6.49 -16.19 -2.30
C ILE A 24 -5.27 -15.65 -3.05
N VAL A 25 -4.39 -16.54 -3.47
CA VAL A 25 -3.17 -16.16 -4.20
C VAL A 25 -3.54 -15.73 -5.60
N VAL A 26 -3.23 -14.48 -5.94
CA VAL A 26 -3.48 -13.90 -7.26
C VAL A 26 -2.23 -13.22 -7.81
N ASN A 27 -2.15 -13.11 -9.13
CA ASN A 27 -1.14 -12.28 -9.79
C ASN A 27 -1.51 -10.78 -9.70
N ALA A 28 -0.69 -9.89 -10.28
CA ALA A 28 -0.96 -8.45 -10.30
C ALA A 28 -2.30 -8.05 -10.95
N GLN A 29 -2.85 -8.89 -11.81
CA GLN A 29 -4.14 -8.71 -12.49
C GLN A 29 -5.33 -9.29 -11.70
N GLY A 30 -5.10 -9.78 -10.47
CA GLY A 30 -6.15 -10.40 -9.66
C GLY A 30 -6.56 -11.81 -10.13
N ARG A 31 -5.83 -12.42 -11.06
CA ARG A 31 -6.10 -13.77 -11.58
C ARG A 31 -5.50 -14.83 -10.66
N SER A 32 -6.28 -15.87 -10.35
CA SER A 32 -5.84 -17.02 -9.55
C SER A 32 -5.02 -18.03 -10.38
N ASN A 33 -4.74 -19.21 -9.82
CA ASN A 33 -4.17 -20.33 -10.57
C ASN A 33 -5.15 -20.94 -11.60
N ASP A 34 -6.44 -20.68 -11.48
CA ASP A 34 -7.42 -20.95 -12.53
C ASP A 34 -7.57 -19.68 -13.41
N PRO A 35 -7.35 -19.77 -14.74
CA PRO A 35 -7.40 -18.60 -15.61
C PRO A 35 -8.77 -17.94 -15.75
N ALA A 36 -9.85 -18.64 -15.39
CA ALA A 36 -11.22 -18.13 -15.41
C ALA A 36 -11.65 -17.51 -14.06
N ILE A 37 -10.88 -17.71 -12.98
CA ILE A 37 -11.26 -17.28 -11.64
C ILE A 37 -10.32 -16.16 -11.16
N PHE A 38 -10.93 -15.07 -10.71
CA PHE A 38 -10.25 -13.88 -10.20
C PHE A 38 -10.70 -13.59 -8.76
N ALA A 39 -9.86 -12.92 -7.99
CA ALA A 39 -10.18 -12.42 -6.67
C ALA A 39 -9.64 -10.99 -6.47
N ALA A 40 -10.37 -10.19 -5.70
CA ALA A 40 -10.01 -8.83 -5.35
C ALA A 40 -10.57 -8.47 -3.96
N GLY A 41 -10.02 -7.43 -3.34
CA GLY A 41 -10.38 -6.98 -2.01
C GLY A 41 -9.65 -7.75 -0.90
N ASP A 42 -10.23 -7.73 0.30
CA ASP A 42 -9.59 -8.24 1.53
C ASP A 42 -9.19 -9.71 1.45
N VAL A 43 -9.91 -10.52 0.66
CA VAL A 43 -9.60 -11.94 0.48
C VAL A 43 -8.42 -12.20 -0.44
N ALA A 44 -8.00 -11.22 -1.24
CA ALA A 44 -6.95 -11.39 -2.24
C ALA A 44 -5.57 -11.04 -1.66
N GLN A 45 -4.65 -12.00 -1.75
CA GLN A 45 -3.27 -11.81 -1.33
C GLN A 45 -2.53 -10.95 -2.36
N HIS A 46 -1.98 -9.82 -1.93
CA HIS A 46 -1.22 -8.92 -2.80
C HIS A 46 0.02 -9.64 -3.35
N HIS A 47 0.16 -9.67 -4.68
CA HIS A 47 1.18 -10.44 -5.40
C HIS A 47 2.62 -10.17 -4.91
N GLN A 48 2.98 -8.90 -4.71
CA GLN A 48 4.33 -8.50 -4.29
C GLN A 48 4.63 -8.73 -2.81
N TYR A 49 3.68 -8.44 -1.91
CA TYR A 49 3.92 -8.44 -0.46
C TYR A 49 3.50 -9.75 0.21
N GLY A 50 2.71 -10.57 -0.48
CA GLY A 50 2.12 -11.77 0.07
C GLY A 50 1.17 -11.51 1.24
N LEU A 51 0.61 -10.30 1.36
CA LEU A 51 -0.29 -9.89 2.45
C LEU A 51 -1.69 -9.57 1.91
N CYS A 52 -2.71 -9.77 2.74
CA CYS A 52 -4.06 -9.28 2.48
C CYS A 52 -4.19 -7.86 3.03
N ILE A 53 -4.32 -6.88 2.14
CA ILE A 53 -4.38 -5.47 2.54
C ILE A 53 -5.85 -5.11 2.78
N GLN A 54 -6.20 -4.95 4.05
CA GLN A 54 -7.56 -4.63 4.48
C GLN A 54 -7.78 -3.11 4.49
N SER A 55 -7.77 -2.51 3.29
CA SER A 55 -7.98 -1.08 3.07
C SER A 55 -8.99 -0.85 1.97
N TRP A 56 -9.90 0.10 2.18
CA TRP A 56 -10.88 0.50 1.18
C TRP A 56 -10.24 0.90 -0.15
N ALA A 57 -9.15 1.68 -0.12
CA ALA A 57 -8.49 2.15 -1.33
C ALA A 57 -7.80 1.02 -2.09
N PHE A 58 -7.23 0.05 -1.37
CA PHE A 58 -6.65 -1.14 -1.98
C PHE A 58 -7.74 -1.96 -2.66
N ALA A 59 -8.82 -2.29 -1.96
CA ALA A 59 -9.92 -3.07 -2.50
C ALA A 59 -10.53 -2.43 -3.76
N GLN A 60 -10.77 -1.11 -3.74
CA GLN A 60 -11.28 -0.39 -4.90
C GLN A 60 -10.31 -0.43 -6.09
N ASN A 61 -9.04 -0.06 -5.89
CA ASN A 61 -8.10 0.08 -6.99
C ASN A 61 -7.69 -1.29 -7.57
N GLN A 62 -7.54 -2.31 -6.72
CA GLN A 62 -7.28 -3.68 -7.16
C GLN A 62 -8.46 -4.23 -7.97
N ALA A 63 -9.70 -4.00 -7.53
CA ALA A 63 -10.89 -4.43 -8.27
C ALA A 63 -10.99 -3.78 -9.66
N ILE A 64 -10.66 -2.49 -9.78
CA ILE A 64 -10.60 -1.79 -11.08
C ILE A 64 -9.57 -2.43 -12.01
N ALA A 65 -8.36 -2.71 -11.53
CA ALA A 65 -7.32 -3.37 -12.33
C ALA A 65 -7.74 -4.79 -12.74
N THR A 66 -8.33 -5.53 -11.81
CA THR A 66 -8.81 -6.90 -12.03
C THR A 66 -9.92 -6.94 -13.08
N ALA A 67 -10.90 -6.03 -13.00
CA ALA A 67 -11.98 -5.93 -13.99
C ALA A 67 -11.45 -5.60 -15.39
N LYS A 68 -10.44 -4.72 -15.51
CA LYS A 68 -9.78 -4.47 -16.80
C LYS A 68 -9.11 -5.73 -17.34
N ALA A 69 -8.44 -6.50 -16.50
CA ALA A 69 -7.78 -7.75 -16.90
C ALA A 69 -8.73 -8.88 -17.30
N MET A 70 -9.98 -8.85 -16.81
CA MET A 70 -11.04 -9.74 -17.29
C MET A 70 -11.45 -9.42 -18.74
N LEU A 71 -11.42 -8.14 -19.12
CA LEU A 71 -11.79 -7.67 -20.47
C LEU A 71 -10.63 -7.74 -21.47
N ASP A 72 -9.42 -7.49 -20.99
CA ASP A 72 -8.20 -7.50 -21.79
C ASP A 72 -7.07 -8.19 -21.01
N PRO A 73 -6.64 -9.40 -21.42
CA PRO A 73 -5.52 -10.10 -20.79
C PRO A 73 -4.19 -9.32 -20.78
N GLN A 74 -4.04 -8.28 -21.60
CA GLN A 74 -2.87 -7.41 -21.66
C GLN A 74 -2.99 -6.16 -20.76
N ALA A 75 -4.12 -5.96 -20.10
CA ALA A 75 -4.30 -4.82 -19.20
C ALA A 75 -3.29 -4.86 -18.05
N SER A 76 -2.75 -3.69 -17.68
CA SER A 76 -1.84 -3.56 -16.54
C SER A 76 -2.50 -4.04 -15.24
N GLY A 77 -1.73 -4.76 -14.43
CA GLY A 77 -2.12 -5.14 -13.08
C GLY A 77 -2.06 -3.97 -12.08
N TYR A 78 -2.53 -4.23 -10.87
CA TYR A 78 -2.35 -3.35 -9.72
C TYR A 78 -0.91 -3.45 -9.20
N ASP A 79 -0.24 -2.29 -9.11
CA ASP A 79 1.14 -2.17 -8.63
C ASP A 79 1.36 -0.89 -7.81
N GLU A 80 0.29 -0.33 -7.25
CA GLU A 80 0.41 0.83 -6.38
C GLU A 80 0.88 0.42 -4.98
N ALA A 81 1.67 1.29 -4.34
CA ALA A 81 2.00 1.15 -2.93
C ALA A 81 0.72 1.15 -2.06
N PRO A 82 0.57 0.20 -1.13
CA PRO A 82 -0.60 0.12 -0.25
C PRO A 82 -0.80 1.42 0.53
N TRP A 83 -2.04 1.86 0.65
CA TRP A 83 -2.37 3.08 1.38
C TRP A 83 -3.64 2.87 2.20
N LEU A 84 -3.58 3.32 3.45
CA LEU A 84 -4.73 3.38 4.35
C LEU A 84 -4.68 4.65 5.20
N TRP A 85 -5.80 4.95 5.85
CA TRP A 85 -5.87 6.00 6.84
C TRP A 85 -6.70 5.56 8.04
N SER A 86 -6.50 6.25 9.16
CA SER A 86 -7.32 6.13 10.36
C SER A 86 -7.59 7.52 10.90
N ASP A 87 -8.80 7.75 11.40
CA ASP A 87 -9.11 8.92 12.20
C ASP A 87 -9.17 8.52 13.67
N GLN A 88 -8.35 9.16 14.50
CA GLN A 88 -8.30 8.95 15.94
C GLN A 88 -8.33 10.31 16.62
N TYR A 89 -9.42 10.62 17.31
CA TYR A 89 -9.66 11.94 17.90
C TYR A 89 -9.53 13.07 16.84
N ASP A 90 -8.67 14.06 17.09
CA ASP A 90 -8.37 15.18 16.20
C ASP A 90 -7.26 14.86 15.17
N ARG A 91 -6.88 13.59 15.04
CA ARG A 91 -5.76 13.15 14.18
C ARG A 91 -6.24 12.27 13.04
N ASN A 92 -6.00 12.75 11.84
CA ASN A 92 -6.02 11.95 10.63
C ASN A 92 -4.62 11.35 10.40
N ILE A 93 -4.50 10.03 10.49
CA ILE A 93 -3.26 9.29 10.35
C ILE A 93 -3.25 8.65 8.95
N GLN A 94 -2.23 8.94 8.16
CA GLN A 94 -2.06 8.43 6.81
C GLN A 94 -0.87 7.48 6.76
N ILE A 95 -1.06 6.25 6.25
CA ILE A 95 -0.02 5.24 6.17
C ILE A 95 0.10 4.77 4.73
N LEU A 96 1.27 4.98 4.13
CA LEU A 96 1.61 4.59 2.77
C LEU A 96 2.78 3.61 2.80
N GLY A 97 2.72 2.55 1.99
CA GLY A 97 3.76 1.53 1.91
C GLY A 97 3.75 0.56 3.09
N ILE A 98 4.76 -0.31 3.14
CA ILE A 98 4.89 -1.38 4.13
C ILE A 98 6.27 -1.29 4.78
N PRO A 99 6.40 -1.47 6.10
CA PRO A 99 7.70 -1.52 6.77
C PRO A 99 8.59 -2.61 6.16
N GLN A 100 9.84 -2.27 5.85
CA GLN A 100 10.85 -3.24 5.42
C GLN A 100 11.97 -3.34 6.44
N ALA A 101 12.42 -4.56 6.72
CA ALA A 101 13.56 -4.81 7.60
C ALA A 101 14.80 -4.05 7.10
N GLY A 102 15.55 -3.45 8.04
CA GLY A 102 16.73 -2.64 7.71
C GLY A 102 16.45 -1.24 7.18
N SER A 103 15.18 -0.81 7.09
CA SER A 103 14.87 0.58 6.73
C SER A 103 15.33 1.56 7.80
N ARG A 104 15.88 2.70 7.39
CA ARG A 104 16.18 3.83 8.26
C ARG A 104 14.96 4.76 8.32
N THR A 105 14.50 5.07 9.53
CA THR A 105 13.43 6.04 9.73
C THR A 105 13.99 7.44 9.98
N ILE A 106 13.43 8.42 9.26
CA ILE A 106 13.69 9.85 9.43
C ILE A 106 12.38 10.50 9.86
N VAL A 107 12.45 11.36 10.88
CA VAL A 107 11.29 12.08 11.41
C VAL A 107 11.40 13.56 11.03
N ARG A 108 10.27 14.13 10.61
CA ARG A 108 10.09 15.56 10.38
C ARG A 108 8.95 16.04 11.25
N ASP A 109 9.25 16.88 12.23
CA ASP A 109 8.23 17.48 13.08
C ASP A 109 7.59 18.69 12.38
N GLU A 110 6.26 18.65 12.20
CA GLU A 110 5.48 19.77 11.68
C GLU A 110 4.42 20.19 12.71
N PRO A 111 3.94 21.45 12.69
CA PRO A 111 2.91 21.92 13.63
C PRO A 111 1.63 21.07 13.65
N GLN A 112 1.22 20.53 12.51
CA GLN A 112 0.05 19.67 12.35
C GLN A 112 0.27 18.22 12.83
N GLY A 113 1.52 17.80 13.02
CA GLY A 113 1.92 16.46 13.39
C GLY A 113 3.18 15.99 12.64
N ALA A 114 3.88 15.01 13.21
CA ALA A 114 5.10 14.50 12.62
C ALA A 114 4.85 13.72 11.32
N ILE A 115 5.89 13.65 10.49
CA ILE A 115 5.97 12.76 9.32
C ILE A 115 7.16 11.82 9.52
N TYR A 116 6.91 10.54 9.36
CA TYR A 116 7.89 9.46 9.44
C TYR A 116 8.16 8.95 8.03
N PHE A 117 9.40 9.02 7.59
CA PHE A 117 9.88 8.47 6.32
C PHE A 117 10.75 7.26 6.60
N SER A 118 10.39 6.09 6.08
CA SER A 118 11.25 4.90 6.12
C SER A 118 11.92 4.73 4.77
N LEU A 119 13.25 4.77 4.75
CA LEU A 119 14.06 4.60 3.55
C LEU A 119 14.81 3.27 3.58
N ASN A 120 14.87 2.56 2.46
CA ASN A 120 15.75 1.39 2.32
C ASN A 120 17.23 1.81 2.17
N ALA A 121 18.12 0.82 2.00
CA ALA A 121 19.56 1.05 1.83
C ALA A 121 19.91 1.89 0.58
N ASP A 122 19.06 1.88 -0.45
CA ASP A 122 19.21 2.67 -1.68
C ASP A 122 18.61 4.08 -1.57
N GLY A 123 18.19 4.50 -0.36
CA GLY A 123 17.57 5.81 -0.13
C GLY A 123 16.14 5.95 -0.65
N ARG A 124 15.50 4.86 -1.09
CA ARG A 124 14.13 4.88 -1.63
C ARG A 124 13.11 4.76 -0.51
N LEU A 125 12.02 5.51 -0.63
CA LEU A 125 10.92 5.47 0.32
C LEU A 125 10.20 4.11 0.27
N THR A 126 10.16 3.40 1.39
CA THR A 126 9.43 2.13 1.56
C THR A 126 8.12 2.31 2.31
N GLN A 127 8.09 3.26 3.25
CA GLN A 127 6.92 3.59 4.04
C GLN A 127 6.89 5.08 4.41
N LEU A 128 5.70 5.64 4.50
CA LEU A 128 5.43 6.96 5.06
C LEU A 128 4.26 6.90 6.04
N VAL A 129 4.43 7.47 7.24
CA VAL A 129 3.34 7.74 8.18
C VAL A 129 3.25 9.25 8.38
N ALA A 130 2.09 9.84 8.14
CA ALA A 130 1.90 11.28 8.26
C ALA A 130 0.63 11.60 9.05
N PHE A 131 0.74 12.58 9.95
CA PHE A 131 -0.37 13.06 10.75
C PHE A 131 -0.90 14.38 10.17
N ASN A 132 -2.22 14.45 9.93
CA ASN A 132 -2.92 15.63 9.41
C ASN A 132 -2.33 16.20 8.11
N ASN A 133 -1.68 15.37 7.30
CA ASN A 133 -1.00 15.80 6.07
C ASN A 133 -1.27 14.83 4.90
N ALA A 134 -2.51 14.79 4.41
CA ALA A 134 -2.85 13.98 3.23
C ALA A 134 -2.14 14.44 1.94
N ARG A 135 -1.64 15.69 1.90
CA ARG A 135 -0.95 16.24 0.74
C ARG A 135 0.41 15.59 0.53
N ILE A 136 1.14 15.26 1.60
CA ILE A 136 2.44 14.57 1.49
C ILE A 136 2.29 13.17 0.91
N VAL A 137 1.19 12.47 1.17
CA VAL A 137 0.92 11.12 0.63
C VAL A 137 0.90 11.13 -0.90
N LYS A 138 0.25 12.12 -1.52
CA LYS A 138 0.20 12.25 -2.99
C LYS A 138 1.59 12.44 -3.59
N LEU A 139 2.44 13.19 -2.90
CA LEU A 139 3.82 13.42 -3.32
C LEU A 139 4.68 12.16 -3.13
N ALA A 140 4.54 11.50 -1.98
CA ALA A 140 5.23 10.26 -1.65
C ALA A 140 4.87 9.11 -2.61
N LYS A 141 3.60 8.99 -3.03
CA LYS A 141 3.18 8.04 -4.07
C LYS A 141 3.97 8.22 -5.36
N ARG A 142 4.23 9.47 -5.79
CA ARG A 142 5.09 9.74 -6.96
C ARG A 142 6.53 9.35 -6.72
N TRP A 143 7.08 9.62 -5.54
CA TRP A 143 8.45 9.22 -5.22
C TRP A 143 8.64 7.70 -5.23
N MET A 144 7.69 6.95 -4.67
CA MET A 144 7.71 5.49 -4.68
C MET A 144 7.60 4.93 -6.11
N ALA A 145 6.65 5.44 -6.89
CA ALA A 145 6.47 5.02 -8.29
C ALA A 145 7.71 5.34 -9.17
N ALA A 146 8.39 6.46 -8.91
CA ALA A 146 9.60 6.84 -9.63
C ALA A 146 10.88 6.18 -9.09
N GLY A 147 10.82 5.45 -7.97
CA GLY A 147 11.99 4.90 -7.29
C GLY A 147 13.03 5.97 -6.91
N ARG A 148 12.57 7.18 -6.54
CA ARG A 148 13.45 8.31 -6.28
C ARG A 148 14.37 8.05 -5.08
N ASP A 149 15.66 8.32 -5.25
CA ASP A 149 16.64 8.37 -4.16
C ASP A 149 16.46 9.66 -3.34
N LEU A 150 16.20 9.49 -2.04
CA LEU A 150 15.99 10.55 -1.07
C LEU A 150 17.15 10.68 -0.07
N SER A 151 18.28 9.99 -0.28
CA SER A 151 19.41 9.94 0.66
C SER A 151 19.97 11.31 1.00
N ASN A 152 20.06 12.20 0.00
CA ASN A 152 20.59 13.56 0.13
C ASN A 152 19.50 14.63 0.26
N VAL A 153 18.26 14.22 0.50
CA VAL A 153 17.16 15.17 0.75
C VAL A 153 17.11 15.49 2.25
N PRO A 154 17.04 16.76 2.65
CA PRO A 154 16.90 17.15 4.06
C PRO A 154 15.46 16.92 4.55
N LEU A 155 15.02 15.67 4.58
CA LEU A 155 13.64 15.28 4.91
C LEU A 155 13.22 15.76 6.31
N ALA A 156 14.16 15.73 7.27
CA ALA A 156 13.94 16.13 8.66
C ALA A 156 13.80 17.65 8.85
N ASP A 157 14.26 18.48 7.89
CA ASP A 157 14.27 19.93 8.04
C ASP A 157 12.90 20.55 7.70
N PRO A 158 12.13 21.06 8.68
CA PRO A 158 10.80 21.61 8.45
C PRO A 158 10.79 22.84 7.54
N THR A 159 11.92 23.53 7.37
CA THR A 159 12.05 24.70 6.50
C THR A 159 12.24 24.33 5.02
N PHE A 160 12.74 23.12 4.75
CA PHE A 160 12.87 22.62 3.39
C PHE A 160 11.49 22.32 2.78
N SER A 161 11.26 22.84 1.57
CA SER A 161 10.02 22.62 0.83
C SER A 161 10.06 21.25 0.15
N LEU A 162 9.43 20.24 0.76
CA LEU A 162 9.25 18.93 0.13
C LEU A 162 8.55 19.02 -1.24
N MET A 163 7.72 20.04 -1.45
CA MET A 163 7.03 20.30 -2.72
C MET A 163 7.95 20.68 -3.88
N SER A 164 9.21 21.07 -3.61
CA SER A 164 10.22 21.27 -4.65
C SER A 164 10.60 19.96 -5.36
N LEU A 165 10.38 18.83 -4.68
CA LEU A 165 10.65 17.50 -5.18
C LEU A 165 9.41 16.92 -5.88
N ARG A 166 8.71 17.67 -6.75
CA ARG A 166 7.56 17.09 -7.46
C ARG A 166 7.94 16.01 -8.46
#